data_AF-A0A1Y1R6U8-F1
#
_entry.id   AF-A0A1Y1R6U8-F1
#
_cell.length_a   1.000
_cell.length_b   1.000
_cell.length_c   1.000
_cell.angle_alpha   90.00
_cell.angle_beta   90.00
_cell.angle_gamma   90.00
#
_symmetry.space_group_name_H-M   'P 1'
#
loop_
_entity.id
_entity.type
_entity.pdbx_description
1 polymer ?
#
loop_
_entity_poly.entity_id
_entity_poly.type
_entity_poly.pdbx_seq_one_letter_code
_entity_poly.pdbx_strand_id
1 'polypeptide(L)'
;MSGQNIGSTGGIQGVDLKGIGEASGEKLSLADLMMQTMLDRSEMLDQQIRSQAALVKSQNDQIKQLNQIYSKLANHKTQTETVSKPTWTVDRDKTPKEIALDNGNKILIHGNSEAWSIVDANGNSTKIWGDPHVSEGDRNGYWDFQSDGTFVLDDGTKIHVKTTAKGRKDGNVYTDSLTITKGNQSIEVTGIADNKPQIGEPSLNGAMLDQATNDGQVFKMGDQADDWIYEGSELKLGSKITEERQHEEASAIDESSNVYNQVLTPEDVKLLESVGVTVYDASGTGLLTPEEIANLQTQIKDMRDSVSSISNIELTKLDSYNKKYTQSLDLASTFMKSQYDQAKNIIRNIN
;
A
#
# COMPACT_ATOMS: atom_id res chain seq x y z
N MET A 1 46.91 25.07 25.90
CA MET A 1 45.99 24.60 26.96
C MET A 1 44.65 24.39 26.27
N SER A 2 44.02 23.23 26.17
CA SER A 2 44.24 21.88 26.66
C SER A 2 43.53 20.97 25.64
N GLY A 3 44.25 20.04 25.04
CA GLY A 3 43.65 19.01 24.18
C GLY A 3 42.92 17.98 25.04
N GLN A 4 41.76 17.51 24.55
CA GLN A 4 41.17 16.26 25.01
C GLN A 4 41.12 15.27 23.85
N ASN A 5 41.81 14.18 24.14
CA ASN A 5 42.02 12.96 23.39
C ASN A 5 40.71 12.19 23.26
N ILE A 6 40.29 11.83 22.04
CA ILE A 6 39.29 10.78 21.81
C ILE A 6 40.01 9.67 21.06
N GLY A 7 40.59 8.76 21.83
CA GLY A 7 41.08 7.49 21.37
C GLY A 7 40.64 6.42 22.36
N SER A 8 39.76 5.52 21.93
CA SER A 8 39.72 4.14 22.42
C SER A 8 38.73 3.36 21.57
N THR A 9 39.26 2.70 20.54
CA THR A 9 38.70 1.49 19.94
C THR A 9 38.20 0.55 21.03
N GLY A 10 36.91 0.18 20.96
CA GLY A 10 36.31 -0.84 21.82
C GLY A 10 36.98 -2.19 21.58
N GLY A 11 38.02 -2.47 22.36
CA GLY A 11 38.62 -3.78 22.45
C GLY A 11 37.56 -4.77 22.95
N ILE A 12 37.44 -5.87 22.21
CA ILE A 12 36.72 -7.08 22.62
C ILE A 12 37.20 -7.41 24.04
N GLN A 13 36.30 -7.28 25.02
CA GLN A 13 36.55 -7.76 26.37
C GLN A 13 36.80 -9.26 26.27
N GLY A 14 38.05 -9.65 26.50
CA GLY A 14 38.41 -11.03 26.70
C GLY A 14 37.54 -11.59 27.83
N VAL A 15 36.90 -12.72 27.56
CA VAL A 15 36.15 -13.50 28.54
C VAL A 15 37.11 -13.82 29.69
N ASP A 16 36.88 -13.23 30.86
CA ASP A 16 37.66 -13.53 32.06
C ASP A 16 37.24 -14.92 32.57
N LEU A 17 38.00 -15.94 32.18
CA LEU A 17 37.80 -17.35 32.55
C LEU A 17 38.31 -17.67 33.96
N LYS A 18 38.70 -16.69 34.79
CA LYS A 18 39.31 -16.95 36.10
C LYS A 18 38.35 -17.41 37.21
N GLY A 19 37.05 -17.53 36.95
CA GLY A 19 36.06 -17.91 37.96
C GLY A 19 35.47 -19.33 37.87
N ILE A 20 35.66 -20.07 36.77
CA ILE A 20 34.93 -21.32 36.51
C ILE A 20 35.83 -22.54 36.77
N GLY A 21 36.53 -22.55 37.90
CA GLY A 21 37.53 -23.58 38.23
C GLY A 21 37.32 -24.32 39.54
N GLU A 22 36.37 -23.94 40.39
CA GLU A 22 36.34 -24.44 41.79
C GLU A 22 35.08 -25.21 42.22
N ALA A 23 34.19 -25.60 41.30
CA ALA A 23 33.13 -26.54 41.63
C ALA A 23 33.06 -27.69 40.61
N SER A 24 33.48 -28.88 41.05
CA SER A 24 33.54 -30.16 40.35
C SER A 24 34.66 -30.32 39.29
N GLY A 25 35.59 -31.23 39.55
CA GLY A 25 36.81 -31.45 38.78
C GLY A 25 36.66 -32.15 37.43
N GLU A 26 35.62 -31.87 36.66
CA GLU A 26 35.53 -32.29 35.26
C GLU A 26 36.10 -31.18 34.35
N LYS A 27 37.27 -31.43 33.77
CA LYS A 27 37.81 -30.60 32.70
C LYS A 27 36.88 -30.74 31.50
N LEU A 28 36.14 -29.69 31.15
CA LEU A 28 35.40 -29.62 29.88
C LEU A 28 36.33 -30.09 28.74
N SER A 29 35.88 -31.09 27.98
CA SER A 29 36.66 -31.55 26.85
C SER A 29 36.66 -30.47 25.75
N LEU A 30 37.67 -30.50 24.87
CA LEU A 30 37.68 -29.63 23.70
C LEU A 30 36.41 -29.80 22.85
N ALA A 31 35.80 -30.99 22.89
CA ALA A 31 34.55 -31.29 22.22
C ALA A 31 33.36 -30.56 22.87
N ASP A 32 33.30 -30.53 24.20
CA ASP A 32 32.25 -29.83 24.95
C ASP A 32 32.36 -28.31 24.72
N LEU A 33 33.58 -27.78 24.69
CA LEU A 33 33.81 -26.36 24.39
C LEU A 33 33.40 -26.00 22.95
N MET A 34 33.69 -26.87 21.98
CA MET A 34 33.25 -26.69 20.59
C MET A 34 31.73 -26.78 20.45
N MET A 35 31.09 -27.71 21.14
CA MET A 35 29.63 -27.84 21.14
C MET A 35 28.97 -26.62 21.78
N GLN A 36 29.49 -26.15 22.92
CA GLN A 36 29.04 -24.91 23.56
C GLN A 36 29.19 -23.71 22.61
N THR A 37 30.33 -23.57 21.94
CA THR A 37 30.57 -22.49 20.97
C THR A 37 29.59 -22.54 19.79
N MET A 38 29.25 -23.75 19.30
CA MET A 38 28.26 -23.91 18.22
C MET A 38 26.84 -23.58 18.68
N LEU A 39 26.48 -23.92 19.92
CA LEU A 39 25.20 -23.54 20.52
C LEU A 39 25.08 -22.03 20.71
N ASP A 40 26.10 -21.40 21.29
CA ASP A 40 26.16 -19.93 21.48
C ASP A 40 26.07 -19.20 20.12
N ARG A 41 26.75 -19.73 19.09
CA ARG A 41 26.67 -19.19 17.73
C ARG A 41 25.28 -19.36 17.13
N SER A 42 24.62 -20.49 17.35
CA SER A 42 23.27 -20.76 16.88
C SER A 42 22.27 -19.80 17.53
N GLU A 43 22.39 -19.57 18.84
CA GLU A 43 21.55 -18.63 19.58
C GLU A 43 21.75 -17.19 19.10
N MET A 44 23.00 -16.77 18.89
CA MET A 44 23.30 -15.44 18.34
C MET A 44 22.70 -15.25 16.95
N LEU A 45 22.79 -16.25 16.08
CA LEU A 45 22.22 -16.20 14.73
C LEU A 45 20.68 -16.17 14.78
N ASP A 46 20.03 -16.92 15.67
CA ASP A 46 18.58 -16.86 15.87
C ASP A 46 18.13 -15.47 16.33
N GLN A 47 18.84 -14.88 17.30
CA GLN A 47 18.57 -13.51 17.75
C GLN A 47 18.73 -12.49 16.60
N GLN A 48 19.75 -12.64 15.76
CA GLN A 48 19.97 -11.81 14.58
C GLN A 48 18.84 -11.98 13.55
N ILE A 49 18.42 -13.22 13.26
CA ILE A 49 17.31 -13.52 12.34
C ILE A 49 16.01 -12.88 12.83
N ARG A 50 15.67 -13.03 14.12
CA ARG A 50 14.45 -12.43 14.71
C ARG A 50 14.47 -10.92 14.65
N SER A 51 15.61 -10.30 15.02
CA SER A 51 15.77 -8.85 14.99
C SER A 51 15.65 -8.31 13.56
N GLN A 52 16.27 -9.00 12.60
CA GLN A 52 16.23 -8.65 11.18
C GLN A 52 14.83 -8.81 10.59
N ALA A 53 14.11 -9.87 10.93
CA ALA A 53 12.73 -10.09 10.51
C ALA A 53 11.77 -9.03 11.08
N ALA A 54 11.96 -8.62 12.34
CA ALA A 54 11.20 -7.53 12.95
C ALA A 54 11.44 -6.19 12.24
N LEU A 55 12.69 -5.91 11.85
CA LEU A 55 13.04 -4.71 11.08
C LEU A 55 12.36 -4.69 9.71
N VAL A 56 12.44 -5.79 8.95
CA VAL A 56 11.78 -5.93 7.63
C VAL A 56 10.27 -5.74 7.77
N LYS A 57 9.66 -6.34 8.79
CA LYS A 57 8.22 -6.17 9.06
C LYS A 57 7.87 -4.69 9.32
N SER A 58 8.63 -4.04 10.20
CA SER A 58 8.43 -2.62 10.52
C SER A 58 8.54 -1.73 9.28
N GLN A 59 9.51 -1.99 8.38
CA GLN A 59 9.67 -1.25 7.14
C GLN A 59 8.51 -1.46 6.17
N ASN A 60 8.00 -2.69 6.07
CA ASN A 60 6.81 -2.98 5.24
C ASN A 60 5.55 -2.30 5.80
N ASP A 61 5.39 -2.28 7.13
CA ASP A 61 4.29 -1.56 7.79
C ASP A 61 4.40 -0.04 7.52
N GLN A 62 5.61 0.52 7.57
CA GLN A 62 5.86 1.93 7.20
C GLN A 62 5.53 2.23 5.74
N ILE A 63 5.93 1.37 4.79
CA ILE A 63 5.58 1.52 3.37
C ILE A 63 4.07 1.54 3.19
N LYS A 64 3.35 0.64 3.88
CA LYS A 64 1.88 0.59 3.83
C LYS A 64 1.25 1.90 4.30
N GLN A 65 1.71 2.44 5.43
CA GLN A 65 1.19 3.70 5.96
C GLN A 65 1.56 4.89 5.07
N LEU A 66 2.77 4.93 4.51
CA LEU A 66 3.18 5.97 3.56
C LEU A 66 2.33 5.94 2.29
N ASN A 67 2.00 4.75 1.77
CA ASN A 67 1.08 4.62 0.64
C ASN A 67 -0.32 5.12 1.00
N GLN A 68 -0.81 4.85 2.22
CA GLN A 68 -2.10 5.38 2.67
C GLN A 68 -2.11 6.92 2.68
N ILE A 69 -1.05 7.54 3.20
CA ILE A 69 -0.93 9.00 3.26
C ILE A 69 -0.76 9.61 1.86
N TYR A 70 0.07 9.00 1.01
CA TYR A 70 0.22 9.41 -0.39
C TYR A 70 -1.14 9.42 -1.11
N SER A 71 -1.94 8.37 -0.91
CA SER A 71 -3.29 8.27 -1.47
C SER A 71 -4.32 9.20 -0.82
N LYS A 72 -4.09 9.69 0.41
CA LYS A 72 -4.92 10.76 1.01
C LYS A 72 -4.59 12.11 0.35
N LEU A 73 -3.30 12.39 0.15
CA LEU A 73 -2.81 13.61 -0.48
C LEU A 73 -3.19 13.70 -1.97
N ALA A 74 -3.08 12.58 -2.70
CA ALA A 74 -3.53 12.50 -4.10
C ALA A 74 -5.02 12.85 -4.23
N ASN A 75 -5.85 12.33 -3.31
CA ASN A 75 -7.28 12.62 -3.28
C ASN A 75 -7.64 14.07 -2.88
N HIS A 76 -6.72 14.83 -2.28
CA HIS A 76 -6.99 16.20 -1.83
C HIS A 76 -6.38 17.28 -2.72
N LYS A 77 -5.39 16.96 -3.56
CA LYS A 77 -4.86 17.87 -4.60
C LYS A 77 -5.95 18.39 -5.56
N THR A 78 -7.14 17.80 -5.49
CA THR A 78 -8.15 17.79 -6.55
C THR A 78 -9.48 18.36 -6.10
N GLN A 79 -9.55 18.88 -4.86
CA GLN A 79 -10.69 19.66 -4.35
C GLN A 79 -10.58 21.17 -4.62
N THR A 80 -9.48 21.68 -5.19
CA THR A 80 -9.18 23.13 -5.16
C THR A 80 -9.20 23.88 -6.49
N GLU A 81 -9.22 23.22 -7.65
CA GLU A 81 -9.31 23.94 -8.93
C GLU A 81 -10.77 24.12 -9.36
N THR A 82 -11.40 25.19 -8.89
CA THR A 82 -12.67 25.64 -9.48
C THR A 82 -12.41 26.21 -10.87
N VAL A 83 -12.98 25.62 -11.91
CA VAL A 83 -12.93 26.16 -13.27
C VAL A 83 -14.10 27.10 -13.53
N SER A 84 -13.89 28.13 -14.35
CA SER A 84 -14.93 29.11 -14.70
C SER A 84 -15.84 28.65 -15.86
N LYS A 85 -15.46 27.57 -16.55
CA LYS A 85 -16.21 26.91 -17.62
C LYS A 85 -15.86 25.42 -17.66
N PRO A 86 -16.77 24.52 -18.09
CA PRO A 86 -16.43 23.11 -18.23
C PRO A 86 -15.26 22.92 -19.20
N THR A 87 -14.29 22.09 -18.80
CA THR A 87 -13.12 21.70 -19.60
C THR A 87 -13.29 20.31 -20.20
N TRP A 88 -14.16 19.49 -19.62
CA TRP A 88 -14.49 18.16 -20.13
C TRP A 88 -15.37 18.23 -21.38
N THR A 89 -15.20 17.27 -22.28
CA THR A 89 -15.97 17.21 -23.54
C THR A 89 -16.64 15.86 -23.71
N VAL A 90 -17.81 15.85 -24.35
CA VAL A 90 -18.59 14.63 -24.64
C VAL A 90 -18.73 14.45 -26.13
N ASP A 91 -18.34 13.27 -26.63
CA ASP A 91 -18.57 12.83 -28.01
C ASP A 91 -19.57 11.66 -27.99
N ARG A 92 -20.80 11.95 -28.42
CA ARG A 92 -21.92 11.00 -28.41
C ARG A 92 -22.03 10.20 -29.72
N ASP A 93 -21.28 10.61 -30.74
CA ASP A 93 -21.31 10.01 -32.08
C ASP A 93 -20.25 8.91 -32.24
N LYS A 94 -19.20 8.94 -31.41
CA LYS A 94 -18.24 7.83 -31.29
C LYS A 94 -18.90 6.55 -30.78
N THR A 95 -18.31 5.41 -31.18
CA THR A 95 -18.65 4.08 -30.69
C THR A 95 -17.36 3.39 -30.21
N PRO A 96 -17.15 3.23 -28.89
CA PRO A 96 -18.01 3.67 -27.76
C PRO A 96 -18.11 5.20 -27.63
N LYS A 97 -19.17 5.69 -26.97
CA LYS A 97 -19.32 7.13 -26.67
C LYS A 97 -18.20 7.56 -25.73
N GLU A 98 -17.70 8.78 -25.86
CA GLU A 98 -16.49 9.22 -25.16
C GLU A 98 -16.75 10.45 -24.31
N ILE A 99 -16.28 10.42 -23.06
CA ILE A 99 -16.11 11.58 -22.20
C ILE A 99 -14.61 11.79 -22.06
N ALA A 100 -14.08 12.90 -22.58
CA ALA A 100 -12.68 13.26 -22.43
C ALA A 100 -12.51 14.24 -21.27
N LEU A 101 -11.62 13.87 -20.34
CA LEU A 101 -11.26 14.66 -19.17
C LEU A 101 -10.09 15.59 -19.49
N ASP A 102 -9.87 16.60 -18.66
CA ASP A 102 -8.87 17.65 -18.90
C ASP A 102 -7.42 17.20 -18.67
N ASN A 103 -7.22 16.08 -17.98
CA ASN A 103 -5.91 15.45 -17.77
C ASN A 103 -5.52 14.46 -18.89
N GLY A 104 -6.36 14.30 -19.92
CA GLY A 104 -6.13 13.37 -21.03
C GLY A 104 -6.73 11.97 -20.82
N ASN A 105 -7.21 11.66 -19.61
CA ASN A 105 -7.97 10.44 -19.35
C ASN A 105 -9.34 10.49 -20.04
N LYS A 106 -9.93 9.32 -20.28
CA LYS A 106 -11.20 9.17 -20.97
C LYS A 106 -12.09 8.16 -20.29
N ILE A 107 -13.38 8.43 -20.27
CA ILE A 107 -14.41 7.46 -19.90
C ILE A 107 -15.16 7.06 -21.17
N LEU A 108 -15.09 5.78 -21.51
CA LEU A 108 -15.76 5.21 -22.67
C LEU A 108 -17.05 4.52 -22.22
N ILE A 109 -18.18 4.94 -22.77
CA ILE A 109 -19.49 4.38 -22.44
C ILE A 109 -19.93 3.46 -23.58
N HIS A 110 -20.02 2.16 -23.32
CA HIS A 110 -20.42 1.17 -24.32
C HIS A 110 -21.95 1.14 -24.43
N GLY A 111 -22.47 1.05 -25.66
CA GLY A 111 -23.91 0.92 -25.93
C GLY A 111 -24.42 -0.52 -25.83
N ASN A 112 -23.59 -1.44 -25.35
CA ASN A 112 -23.84 -2.87 -25.26
C ASN A 112 -23.09 -3.47 -24.07
N SER A 113 -23.57 -4.64 -23.62
CA SER A 113 -22.97 -5.41 -22.52
C SER A 113 -22.89 -4.68 -21.17
N GLU A 114 -23.71 -3.64 -21.00
CA GLU A 114 -23.87 -2.88 -19.75
C GLU A 114 -22.52 -2.35 -19.23
N ALA A 115 -21.61 -2.01 -20.16
CA ALA A 115 -20.19 -1.81 -19.88
C ALA A 115 -19.74 -0.35 -20.07
N TRP A 116 -18.66 0.00 -19.39
CA TRP A 116 -17.92 1.25 -19.56
C TRP A 116 -16.41 0.99 -19.35
N SER A 117 -15.57 1.96 -19.67
CA SER A 117 -14.11 1.82 -19.50
C SER A 117 -13.48 3.11 -19.06
N ILE A 118 -12.41 3.00 -18.28
CA ILE A 118 -11.48 4.06 -17.93
C ILE A 118 -10.25 3.87 -18.80
N VAL A 119 -9.79 4.92 -19.47
CA VAL A 119 -8.56 4.91 -20.26
C VAL A 119 -7.70 6.08 -19.79
N ASP A 120 -6.45 5.81 -19.40
CA ASP A 120 -5.53 6.89 -19.05
C ASP A 120 -4.94 7.58 -20.28
N ALA A 121 -4.21 8.67 -20.05
CA ALA A 121 -3.51 9.42 -21.10
C ALA A 121 -2.46 8.58 -21.86
N ASN A 122 -1.95 7.50 -21.27
CA ASN A 122 -0.97 6.59 -21.88
C ASN A 122 -1.64 5.48 -22.72
N GLY A 123 -2.97 5.33 -22.61
CA GLY A 123 -3.75 4.33 -23.31
C GLY A 123 -3.94 3.03 -22.53
N ASN A 124 -3.49 2.94 -21.27
CA ASN A 124 -3.84 1.82 -20.41
C ASN A 124 -5.33 1.92 -20.06
N SER A 125 -5.99 0.78 -19.87
CA SER A 125 -7.43 0.79 -19.71
C SER A 125 -7.93 -0.26 -18.74
N THR A 126 -8.96 0.11 -18.00
CA THR A 126 -9.79 -0.81 -17.24
C THR A 126 -11.19 -0.84 -17.82
N LYS A 127 -11.71 -2.04 -18.09
CA LYS A 127 -13.08 -2.24 -18.54
C LYS A 127 -13.95 -2.79 -17.41
N ILE A 128 -15.05 -2.10 -17.16
CA ILE A 128 -16.06 -2.48 -16.17
C ILE A 128 -17.28 -3.02 -16.93
N TRP A 129 -17.66 -4.26 -16.62
CA TRP A 129 -18.77 -4.96 -17.25
C TRP A 129 -20.07 -4.84 -16.45
N GLY A 130 -21.17 -5.22 -17.11
CA GLY A 130 -22.51 -5.19 -16.57
C GLY A 130 -22.67 -5.87 -15.23
N ASP A 131 -22.14 -7.07 -15.05
CA ASP A 131 -22.19 -7.87 -13.83
C ASP A 131 -20.91 -7.64 -13.01
N PRO A 132 -20.76 -6.42 -12.46
CA PRO A 132 -19.54 -5.65 -12.21
C PRO A 132 -18.22 -6.42 -12.14
N HIS A 133 -17.84 -7.05 -13.27
CA HIS A 133 -16.52 -7.58 -13.51
C HIS A 133 -15.62 -6.43 -13.96
N VAL A 134 -14.47 -6.30 -13.34
CA VAL A 134 -13.46 -5.31 -13.69
C VAL A 134 -12.27 -6.03 -14.28
N SER A 135 -11.96 -5.70 -15.54
CA SER A 135 -10.87 -6.26 -16.33
C SER A 135 -9.81 -5.20 -16.54
N GLU A 136 -8.62 -5.46 -16.00
CA GLU A 136 -7.42 -4.65 -16.16
C GLU A 136 -6.72 -5.02 -17.48
N GLY A 137 -6.25 -4.03 -18.24
CA GLY A 137 -5.77 -4.21 -19.62
C GLY A 137 -4.49 -5.03 -19.76
N ASP A 138 -3.69 -5.12 -18.70
CA ASP A 138 -2.41 -5.83 -18.63
C ASP A 138 -2.55 -7.29 -18.13
N ARG A 139 -3.76 -7.69 -17.68
CA ARG A 139 -3.99 -8.97 -16.98
C ARG A 139 -5.09 -9.80 -17.61
N ASN A 140 -4.85 -11.11 -17.69
CA ASN A 140 -5.89 -12.08 -18.04
C ASN A 140 -6.67 -12.50 -16.78
N GLY A 141 -7.73 -11.75 -16.47
CA GLY A 141 -8.66 -12.07 -15.38
C GLY A 141 -9.57 -10.90 -15.05
N TYR A 142 -10.35 -11.05 -13.97
CA TYR A 142 -11.26 -10.01 -13.48
C TYR A 142 -11.36 -10.06 -11.96
N TRP A 143 -11.66 -8.92 -11.35
CA TRP A 143 -12.15 -8.81 -9.97
C TRP A 143 -13.54 -8.18 -9.98
N ASP A 144 -14.32 -8.40 -8.92
CA ASP A 144 -15.74 -8.06 -8.90
C ASP A 144 -16.05 -7.12 -7.74
N PHE A 145 -16.90 -6.11 -7.96
CA PHE A 145 -17.60 -5.39 -6.90
C PHE A 145 -19.10 -5.75 -6.96
N GLN A 146 -19.85 -5.67 -5.86
CA GLN A 146 -21.26 -6.12 -5.83
C GLN A 146 -22.20 -5.10 -5.16
N SER A 147 -21.75 -3.86 -5.01
CA SER A 147 -22.50 -2.74 -4.44
C SER A 147 -22.09 -1.44 -5.11
N ASP A 148 -22.66 -0.32 -4.69
CA ASP A 148 -22.21 1.00 -5.13
C ASP A 148 -20.73 1.22 -4.75
N GLY A 149 -20.01 1.95 -5.59
CA GLY A 149 -18.59 2.20 -5.39
C GLY A 149 -18.05 3.33 -6.24
N THR A 150 -16.84 3.78 -5.95
CA THR A 150 -16.22 4.95 -6.56
C THR A 150 -14.81 4.62 -6.99
N PHE A 151 -14.54 4.80 -8.28
CA PHE A 151 -13.20 4.75 -8.85
C PHE A 151 -12.57 6.14 -8.76
N VAL A 152 -11.44 6.25 -8.09
CA VAL A 152 -10.70 7.51 -7.90
C VAL A 152 -9.45 7.47 -8.76
N LEU A 153 -9.35 8.38 -9.73
CA LEU A 153 -8.18 8.51 -10.60
C LEU A 153 -7.00 9.17 -9.86
N ASP A 154 -5.82 9.13 -10.46
CA ASP A 154 -4.59 9.74 -9.96
C ASP A 154 -4.71 11.28 -9.77
N ASP A 155 -5.48 11.92 -10.64
CA ASP A 155 -5.85 13.33 -10.60
C ASP A 155 -7.10 13.61 -9.74
N GLY A 156 -7.49 12.62 -8.91
CA GLY A 156 -8.59 12.69 -7.95
C GLY A 156 -9.96 12.96 -8.56
N THR A 157 -10.11 12.80 -9.88
CA THR A 157 -11.43 12.60 -10.47
C THR A 157 -12.08 11.40 -9.82
N LYS A 158 -13.30 11.57 -9.31
CA LYS A 158 -14.12 10.49 -8.79
C LYS A 158 -15.11 10.06 -9.85
N ILE A 159 -15.28 8.75 -10.01
CA ILE A 159 -16.29 8.13 -10.85
C ILE A 159 -17.11 7.24 -9.92
N HIS A 160 -18.13 7.84 -9.32
CA HIS A 160 -19.08 7.10 -8.51
C HIS A 160 -20.00 6.29 -9.40
N VAL A 161 -20.18 5.02 -9.03
CA VAL A 161 -20.93 4.00 -9.75
C VAL A 161 -22.09 3.57 -8.88
N LYS A 162 -23.30 3.80 -9.39
CA LYS A 162 -24.51 3.25 -8.79
C LYS A 162 -24.87 1.94 -9.47
N THR A 163 -25.16 0.95 -8.66
CA THR A 163 -25.56 -0.38 -9.08
C THR A 163 -27.07 -0.60 -8.95
N THR A 164 -27.63 -1.48 -9.77
CA THR A 164 -29.05 -1.84 -9.73
C THR A 164 -29.26 -3.32 -9.99
N ALA A 165 -30.23 -3.94 -9.32
CA ALA A 165 -30.62 -5.30 -9.62
C ALA A 165 -31.57 -5.32 -10.84
N LYS A 166 -31.23 -6.09 -11.88
CA LYS A 166 -32.11 -6.25 -13.07
C LYS A 166 -33.20 -7.32 -12.90
N GLY A 167 -33.42 -7.81 -11.67
CA GLY A 167 -34.44 -8.83 -11.39
C GLY A 167 -34.23 -10.17 -12.12
N ARG A 168 -33.01 -10.43 -12.60
CA ARG A 168 -32.64 -11.73 -13.20
C ARG A 168 -32.54 -12.79 -12.11
N LYS A 169 -32.77 -14.06 -12.47
CA LYS A 169 -32.81 -15.20 -11.53
C LYS A 169 -31.48 -15.46 -10.80
N ASP A 170 -30.39 -14.87 -11.28
CA ASP A 170 -29.04 -14.98 -10.75
C ASP A 170 -28.77 -14.03 -9.58
N GLY A 171 -29.62 -13.02 -9.34
CA GLY A 171 -29.44 -12.06 -8.25
C GLY A 171 -28.31 -11.05 -8.47
N ASN A 172 -27.81 -10.95 -9.71
CA ASN A 172 -26.69 -10.06 -10.04
C ASN A 172 -27.11 -8.59 -10.03
N VAL A 173 -26.24 -7.74 -9.49
CA VAL A 173 -26.33 -6.28 -9.62
C VAL A 173 -25.63 -5.82 -10.88
N TYR A 174 -26.01 -4.65 -11.40
CA TYR A 174 -25.45 -4.09 -12.62
C TYR A 174 -25.08 -2.63 -12.47
N THR A 175 -23.99 -2.19 -13.11
CA THR A 175 -23.70 -0.75 -13.22
C THR A 175 -24.82 -0.05 -13.98
N ASP A 176 -25.46 0.95 -13.36
CA ASP A 176 -26.59 1.68 -13.94
C ASP A 176 -26.26 3.12 -14.30
N SER A 177 -25.61 3.84 -13.37
CA SER A 177 -25.27 5.24 -13.56
C SER A 177 -23.88 5.57 -13.01
N LEU A 178 -23.29 6.60 -13.61
CA LEU A 178 -22.02 7.18 -13.20
C LEU A 178 -22.23 8.63 -12.80
N THR A 179 -21.69 9.02 -11.65
CA THR A 179 -21.52 10.42 -11.25
C THR A 179 -20.03 10.71 -11.27
N ILE A 180 -19.59 11.50 -12.25
CA ILE A 180 -18.18 11.81 -12.47
C ILE A 180 -17.93 13.23 -11.96
N THR A 181 -17.01 13.42 -11.01
CA THR A 181 -16.76 14.70 -10.35
C THR A 181 -15.25 15.00 -10.21
N LYS A 182 -14.87 16.28 -10.35
CA LYS A 182 -13.53 16.80 -10.03
C LYS A 182 -13.62 18.30 -9.74
N GLY A 183 -13.27 18.73 -8.53
CA GLY A 183 -13.48 20.11 -8.10
C GLY A 183 -14.94 20.53 -8.29
N ASN A 184 -15.19 21.60 -9.04
CA ASN A 184 -16.54 22.00 -9.40
C ASN A 184 -17.08 21.35 -10.69
N GLN A 185 -16.33 20.53 -11.41
CA GLN A 185 -16.81 19.90 -12.64
C GLN A 185 -17.58 18.61 -12.39
N SER A 186 -18.62 18.37 -13.20
CA SER A 186 -19.39 17.13 -13.17
C SER A 186 -19.93 16.70 -14.52
N ILE A 187 -20.09 15.39 -14.69
CA ILE A 187 -20.92 14.75 -15.73
C ILE A 187 -21.67 13.59 -15.09
N GLU A 188 -22.95 13.43 -15.43
CA GLU A 188 -23.77 12.29 -15.05
C GLU A 188 -24.03 11.39 -16.27
N VAL A 189 -23.97 10.07 -16.07
CA VAL A 189 -24.33 9.06 -17.06
C VAL A 189 -25.40 8.15 -16.47
N THR A 190 -26.45 7.83 -17.22
CA THR A 190 -27.56 6.98 -16.73
C THR A 190 -27.95 5.92 -17.76
N GLY A 191 -28.60 4.85 -17.34
CA GLY A 191 -29.17 3.84 -18.23
C GLY A 191 -28.13 2.91 -18.85
N ILE A 192 -26.97 2.77 -18.22
CA ILE A 192 -25.93 1.81 -18.61
C ILE A 192 -26.48 0.39 -18.47
N ALA A 193 -27.14 0.10 -17.34
CA ALA A 193 -27.73 -1.20 -17.07
C ALA A 193 -28.74 -1.58 -18.15
N ASP A 194 -29.44 -0.64 -18.78
CA ASP A 194 -30.41 -0.92 -19.84
C ASP A 194 -29.80 -0.98 -21.25
N ASN A 195 -28.47 -0.89 -21.39
CA ASN A 195 -27.78 -0.72 -22.67
C ASN A 195 -28.31 0.49 -23.47
N LYS A 196 -28.78 1.52 -22.77
CA LYS A 196 -29.29 2.77 -23.36
C LYS A 196 -28.64 3.99 -22.71
N PRO A 197 -27.30 4.05 -22.65
CA PRO A 197 -26.60 5.08 -21.89
C PRO A 197 -26.93 6.48 -22.41
N GLN A 198 -27.35 7.34 -21.50
CA GLN A 198 -27.52 8.78 -21.70
C GLN A 198 -26.38 9.49 -20.96
N ILE A 199 -25.64 10.34 -21.67
CA ILE A 199 -24.55 11.14 -21.10
C ILE A 199 -25.04 12.57 -21.00
N GLY A 200 -25.09 13.11 -19.78
CA GLY A 200 -25.42 14.51 -19.50
C GLY A 200 -24.40 15.49 -20.08
N GLU A 201 -24.71 16.77 -20.03
CA GLU A 201 -23.74 17.82 -20.41
C GLU A 201 -22.74 18.07 -19.27
N PRO A 202 -21.49 18.45 -19.59
CA PRO A 202 -20.55 18.94 -18.59
C PRO A 202 -21.12 20.13 -17.80
N SER A 203 -21.02 20.07 -16.48
CA SER A 203 -21.58 21.05 -15.55
C SER A 203 -20.55 21.51 -14.51
N LEU A 204 -20.87 22.61 -13.80
CA LEU A 204 -20.03 23.21 -12.76
C LEU A 204 -20.58 23.03 -11.34
N ASN A 205 -21.42 22.01 -11.12
CA ASN A 205 -21.98 21.66 -9.81
C ASN A 205 -21.29 20.46 -9.14
N GLY A 206 -20.07 20.11 -9.57
CA GLY A 206 -19.31 18.94 -9.12
C GLY A 206 -19.15 18.83 -7.62
N ALA A 207 -18.76 19.90 -6.93
CA ALA A 207 -18.55 19.87 -5.48
C ALA A 207 -19.86 19.57 -4.72
N MET A 208 -20.97 20.16 -5.15
CA MET A 208 -22.29 19.91 -4.54
C MET A 208 -22.77 18.48 -4.84
N LEU A 209 -22.52 18.00 -6.06
CA LEU A 209 -22.90 16.66 -6.49
C LEU A 209 -22.06 15.58 -5.77
N ASP A 210 -20.76 15.79 -5.64
CA ASP A 210 -19.84 14.92 -4.89
C ASP A 210 -20.27 14.82 -3.42
N GLN A 211 -20.55 15.97 -2.78
CA GLN A 211 -21.02 16.00 -1.39
C GLN A 211 -22.36 15.27 -1.20
N ALA A 212 -23.25 15.31 -2.20
CA ALA A 212 -24.53 14.62 -2.16
C ALA A 212 -24.44 13.12 -2.50
N THR A 213 -23.28 12.66 -2.95
CA THR A 213 -23.06 11.28 -3.42
C THR A 213 -22.33 10.48 -2.33
N ASN A 214 -22.86 9.31 -1.99
CA ASN A 214 -22.17 8.39 -1.10
C ASN A 214 -21.14 7.60 -1.91
N ASP A 215 -19.85 7.73 -1.58
CA ASP A 215 -18.78 7.10 -2.35
C ASP A 215 -18.84 5.55 -2.36
N GLY A 216 -19.58 4.91 -1.45
CA GLY A 216 -19.67 3.45 -1.36
C GLY A 216 -18.29 2.80 -1.17
N GLN A 217 -18.01 1.72 -1.91
CA GLN A 217 -16.69 1.11 -1.96
C GLN A 217 -15.70 1.96 -2.76
N VAL A 218 -14.55 2.33 -2.19
CA VAL A 218 -13.59 3.20 -2.87
C VAL A 218 -12.42 2.41 -3.46
N PHE A 219 -12.27 2.46 -4.79
CA PHE A 219 -11.17 1.87 -5.55
C PHE A 219 -10.26 2.99 -6.04
N LYS A 220 -8.98 2.97 -5.62
CA LYS A 220 -8.03 4.02 -6.01
C LYS A 220 -7.12 3.53 -7.12
N MET A 221 -6.91 4.37 -8.13
CA MET A 221 -5.91 4.09 -9.16
C MET A 221 -4.52 4.00 -8.53
N GLY A 222 -3.77 3.00 -8.96
CA GLY A 222 -2.35 2.81 -8.65
C GLY A 222 -1.48 3.65 -9.58
N ASP A 223 -0.46 3.02 -10.18
CA ASP A 223 0.47 3.71 -11.06
C ASP A 223 -0.13 4.07 -12.43
N GLN A 224 -1.19 3.36 -12.86
CA GLN A 224 -1.84 3.49 -14.16
C GLN A 224 -3.30 3.00 -14.11
N ALA A 225 -4.08 3.25 -15.17
CA ALA A 225 -5.52 2.95 -15.19
C ALA A 225 -5.90 1.46 -15.17
N ASP A 226 -4.93 0.56 -15.17
CA ASP A 226 -5.06 -0.90 -15.02
C ASP A 226 -4.48 -1.43 -13.70
N ASP A 227 -4.16 -0.56 -12.74
CA ASP A 227 -3.80 -0.95 -11.39
C ASP A 227 -4.79 -0.36 -10.38
N TRP A 228 -5.52 -1.19 -9.63
CA TRP A 228 -6.49 -0.72 -8.64
C TRP A 228 -6.12 -1.15 -7.22
N ILE A 229 -6.24 -0.22 -6.29
CA ILE A 229 -5.96 -0.39 -4.87
C ILE A 229 -7.26 -0.33 -4.09
N TYR A 230 -7.49 -1.35 -3.27
CA TYR A 230 -8.58 -1.43 -2.31
C TYR A 230 -8.02 -1.70 -0.91
N GLU A 231 -8.46 -0.94 0.09
CA GLU A 231 -7.98 -1.07 1.48
C GLU A 231 -6.44 -0.99 1.65
N GLY A 232 -5.79 -0.22 0.77
CA GLY A 232 -4.34 -0.01 0.80
C GLY A 232 -3.52 -1.19 0.27
N SER A 233 -4.16 -2.14 -0.39
CA SER A 233 -3.50 -3.23 -1.10
C SER A 233 -3.99 -3.28 -2.55
N GLU A 234 -3.11 -3.71 -3.45
CA GLU A 234 -3.48 -3.95 -4.83
C GLU A 234 -4.54 -5.05 -4.92
N LEU A 235 -5.58 -4.82 -5.72
CA LEU A 235 -6.62 -5.79 -6.00
C LEU A 235 -6.06 -6.95 -6.81
N LYS A 236 -6.42 -8.16 -6.39
CA LYS A 236 -5.99 -9.38 -7.05
C LYS A 236 -7.10 -9.94 -7.92
N LEU A 237 -6.72 -10.51 -9.05
CA LEU A 237 -7.63 -11.26 -9.91
C LEU A 237 -8.40 -12.34 -9.12
N GLY A 238 -9.70 -12.46 -9.40
CA GLY A 238 -10.60 -13.37 -8.71
C GLY A 238 -11.12 -12.86 -7.36
N SER A 239 -10.74 -11.66 -6.93
CA SER A 239 -11.32 -11.04 -5.73
C SER A 239 -12.78 -10.68 -5.97
N LYS A 240 -13.63 -10.96 -4.98
CA LYS A 240 -15.04 -10.56 -4.98
C LYS A 240 -15.31 -9.68 -3.78
N ILE A 241 -15.64 -8.41 -4.02
CA ILE A 241 -15.90 -7.41 -2.98
C ILE A 241 -17.41 -7.29 -2.77
N THR A 242 -17.90 -7.74 -1.61
CA THR A 242 -19.34 -7.92 -1.34
C THR A 242 -19.90 -7.09 -0.19
N GLU A 243 -19.06 -6.43 0.61
CA GLU A 243 -19.51 -5.71 1.80
C GLU A 243 -19.67 -4.21 1.51
N GLU A 244 -20.89 -3.72 1.68
CA GLU A 244 -21.21 -2.30 1.67
C GLU A 244 -20.81 -1.74 3.04
N ARG A 245 -19.74 -0.93 3.12
CA ARG A 245 -19.49 -0.18 4.35
C ARG A 245 -20.44 1.01 4.40
N GLN A 246 -21.32 1.04 5.40
CA GLN A 246 -21.86 2.30 5.91
C GLN A 246 -20.70 3.05 6.58
N HIS A 247 -20.02 3.93 5.84
CA HIS A 247 -19.21 4.96 6.47
C HIS A 247 -20.04 6.24 6.55
N GLU A 248 -20.20 6.68 7.80
CA GLU A 248 -20.61 7.99 8.31
C GLU A 248 -21.44 8.85 7.35
N GLU A 249 -22.75 8.86 7.62
CA GLU A 249 -23.60 10.00 7.27
C GLU A 249 -22.80 11.29 7.47
N ALA A 250 -22.77 12.13 6.43
CA ALA A 250 -22.29 13.49 6.54
C ALA A 250 -23.02 14.15 7.71
N SER A 251 -22.37 14.19 8.88
CA SER A 251 -22.90 14.90 10.04
C SER A 251 -23.06 16.35 9.62
N ALA A 252 -24.26 16.87 9.84
CA ALA A 252 -24.58 18.27 9.63
C ALA A 252 -23.48 19.13 10.27
N ILE A 253 -22.80 19.93 9.44
CA ILE A 253 -21.75 20.83 9.88
C ILE A 253 -22.41 21.94 10.69
N ASP A 254 -22.13 21.95 11.99
CA ASP A 254 -22.26 23.10 12.87
C ASP A 254 -21.27 24.17 12.37
N GLU A 255 -21.80 25.33 11.97
CA GLU A 255 -21.05 26.47 11.39
C GLU A 255 -20.06 27.14 12.36
N SER A 256 -19.68 26.49 13.47
CA SER A 256 -18.86 27.10 14.51
C SER A 256 -17.60 26.33 14.94
N SER A 257 -17.32 25.15 14.39
CA SER A 257 -16.06 24.42 14.64
C SER A 257 -15.03 24.63 13.52
N ASN A 258 -14.43 25.81 13.51
CA ASN A 258 -13.33 26.20 12.65
C ASN A 258 -12.00 25.60 13.12
N VAL A 259 -11.83 24.27 13.07
CA VAL A 259 -10.58 23.56 13.43
C VAL A 259 -10.50 22.21 12.69
N TYR A 260 -9.55 22.09 11.76
CA TYR A 260 -9.11 20.90 11.00
C TYR A 260 -10.02 20.34 9.89
N ASN A 261 -9.91 20.94 8.71
CA ASN A 261 -10.20 20.30 7.42
C ASN A 261 -8.89 19.75 6.79
N GLN A 262 -8.03 19.13 7.62
CA GLN A 262 -6.71 18.66 7.19
C GLN A 262 -6.81 17.26 6.55
N VAL A 263 -6.33 17.15 5.32
CA VAL A 263 -6.05 15.91 4.57
C VAL A 263 -5.33 14.84 5.40
N LEU A 264 -4.55 15.31 6.36
CA LEU A 264 -3.69 14.53 7.23
C LEU A 264 -4.24 14.64 8.64
N THR A 265 -4.45 13.50 9.29
CA THR A 265 -4.73 13.49 10.72
C THR A 265 -3.46 13.84 11.51
N PRO A 266 -3.56 14.25 12.78
CA PRO A 266 -2.40 14.44 13.64
C PRO A 266 -1.48 13.21 13.72
N GLU A 267 -2.04 12.01 13.58
CA GLU A 267 -1.31 10.75 13.50
C GLU A 267 -0.52 10.62 12.17
N ASP A 268 -1.13 11.01 11.05
CA ASP A 268 -0.44 11.02 9.75
C ASP A 268 0.77 11.97 9.78
N VAL A 269 0.61 13.16 10.36
CA VAL A 269 1.70 14.15 10.50
C VAL A 269 2.83 13.60 11.36
N LYS A 270 2.51 13.01 12.53
CA LYS A 270 3.51 12.39 13.40
C LYS A 270 4.25 11.24 12.71
N LEU A 271 3.56 10.45 11.89
CA LEU A 271 4.20 9.40 11.14
C LEU A 271 5.18 9.97 10.10
N LEU A 272 4.75 10.97 9.33
CA LEU A 272 5.60 11.65 8.35
C LEU A 272 6.86 12.23 9.01
N GLU A 273 6.71 12.90 10.15
CA GLU A 273 7.84 13.42 10.92
C GLU A 273 8.77 12.30 11.39
N SER A 274 8.22 11.15 11.84
CA SER A 274 9.03 10.01 12.28
C SER A 274 9.89 9.39 11.17
N VAL A 275 9.48 9.54 9.91
CA VAL A 275 10.24 9.09 8.74
C VAL A 275 11.04 10.22 8.08
N GLY A 276 11.09 11.41 8.69
CA GLY A 276 11.88 12.55 8.20
C GLY A 276 11.22 13.36 7.08
N VAL A 277 9.91 13.21 6.88
CA VAL A 277 9.12 14.05 5.99
C VAL A 277 8.49 15.18 6.79
N THR A 278 8.83 16.42 6.45
CA THR A 278 8.27 17.61 7.11
C THR A 278 7.04 18.10 6.37
N VAL A 279 5.91 18.19 7.07
CA VAL A 279 4.70 18.85 6.57
C VAL A 279 4.88 20.36 6.76
N TYR A 280 5.08 21.09 5.67
CA TYR A 280 5.29 22.55 5.70
C TYR A 280 4.07 23.27 5.13
N ASP A 281 3.43 24.09 5.98
CA ASP A 281 2.42 25.08 5.58
C ASP A 281 3.11 26.44 5.46
N ALA A 282 3.68 26.69 4.29
CA ALA A 282 4.29 27.97 3.91
C ALA A 282 3.24 29.08 3.83
N SER A 283 2.01 28.71 3.45
CA SER A 283 0.90 29.63 3.27
C SER A 283 0.39 30.23 4.57
N GLY A 284 0.60 29.54 5.70
CA GLY A 284 0.13 29.94 7.03
C GLY A 284 -1.40 29.93 7.14
N THR A 285 -2.09 29.26 6.23
CA THR A 285 -3.55 29.23 6.15
C THR A 285 -4.16 28.14 7.04
N GLY A 286 -3.33 27.25 7.61
CA GLY A 286 -3.76 26.09 8.37
C GLY A 286 -4.21 24.91 7.50
N LEU A 287 -4.15 25.08 6.17
CA LEU A 287 -4.48 24.10 5.13
C LEU A 287 -3.29 23.97 4.18
N LEU A 288 -3.03 22.75 3.68
CA LEU A 288 -2.02 22.55 2.66
C LEU A 288 -2.57 22.99 1.30
N THR A 289 -1.88 23.92 0.65
CA THR A 289 -2.14 24.33 -0.73
C THR A 289 -1.79 23.22 -1.72
N PRO A 290 -2.28 23.25 -2.97
CA PRO A 290 -1.95 22.25 -3.99
C PRO A 290 -0.46 22.11 -4.28
N GLU A 291 0.28 23.22 -4.19
CA GLU A 291 1.74 23.24 -4.34
C GLU A 291 2.44 22.55 -3.16
N GLU A 292 1.98 22.81 -1.93
CA GLU A 292 2.49 22.15 -0.73
C GLU A 292 2.15 20.66 -0.71
N ILE A 293 0.96 20.28 -1.19
CA ILE A 293 0.56 18.88 -1.37
C ILE A 293 1.45 18.20 -2.42
N ALA A 294 1.70 18.84 -3.56
CA ALA A 294 2.58 18.28 -4.59
C ALA A 294 4.01 18.08 -4.07
N ASN A 295 4.55 19.07 -3.35
CA ASN A 295 5.86 18.98 -2.71
C ASN A 295 5.91 17.86 -1.65
N LEU A 296 4.84 17.71 -0.87
CA LEU A 296 4.73 16.66 0.14
C LEU A 296 4.60 15.27 -0.49
N GLN A 297 3.85 15.14 -1.59
CA GLN A 297 3.76 13.91 -2.37
C GLN A 297 5.14 13.48 -2.91
N THR A 298 5.93 14.42 -3.45
CA THR A 298 7.30 14.14 -3.88
C THR A 298 8.16 13.64 -2.73
N GLN A 299 8.14 14.30 -1.58
CA GLN A 299 8.90 13.86 -0.40
C GLN A 299 8.49 12.47 0.09
N ILE A 300 7.18 12.16 0.09
CA ILE A 300 6.66 10.85 0.48
C ILE A 300 7.09 9.77 -0.53
N LYS A 301 7.05 10.08 -1.83
CA LYS A 301 7.51 9.17 -2.88
C LYS A 301 9.00 8.85 -2.72
N ASP A 302 9.84 9.87 -2.56
CA ASP A 302 11.27 9.68 -2.37
C ASP A 302 11.58 8.86 -1.11
N MET A 303 10.84 9.11 -0.03
CA MET A 303 10.96 8.35 1.21
C MET A 303 10.55 6.89 1.02
N ARG A 304 9.41 6.63 0.37
CA ARG A 304 8.92 5.28 0.05
C ARG A 304 9.97 4.52 -0.75
N ASP A 305 10.54 5.14 -1.78
CA ASP A 305 11.54 4.52 -2.64
C ASP A 305 12.84 4.22 -1.85
N SER A 306 13.22 5.11 -0.91
CA SER A 306 14.33 4.88 0.02
C SER A 306 14.09 3.70 0.96
N VAL A 307 12.94 3.66 1.64
CA VAL A 307 12.58 2.57 2.58
C VAL A 307 12.46 1.22 1.85
N SER A 308 11.92 1.21 0.63
CA SER A 308 11.87 0.02 -0.23
C SER A 308 13.27 -0.50 -0.58
N SER A 309 14.18 0.41 -0.95
CA SER A 309 15.59 0.06 -1.21
C SER A 309 16.26 -0.56 0.01
N ILE A 310 16.05 0.03 1.20
CA ILE A 310 16.58 -0.50 2.46
C ILE A 310 15.98 -1.88 2.75
N SER A 311 14.66 -2.05 2.61
CA SER A 311 13.97 -3.33 2.82
C SER A 311 14.56 -4.47 1.97
N ASN A 312 14.89 -4.21 0.70
CA ASN A 312 15.55 -5.18 -0.19
C ASN A 312 16.95 -5.60 0.31
N ILE A 313 17.72 -4.65 0.84
CA ILE A 313 19.03 -4.93 1.45
C ILE A 313 18.84 -5.77 2.71
N GLU A 314 17.87 -5.43 3.56
CA GLU A 314 17.59 -6.14 4.81
C GLU A 314 17.06 -7.56 4.58
N LEU A 315 16.26 -7.78 3.54
CA LEU A 315 15.85 -9.11 3.08
C LEU A 315 17.05 -9.95 2.63
N THR A 316 18.01 -9.33 1.92
CA THR A 316 19.25 -10.00 1.50
C THR A 316 20.10 -10.41 2.71
N LYS A 317 20.18 -9.57 3.75
CA LYS A 317 20.86 -9.91 5.00
C LYS A 317 20.13 -11.04 5.75
N LEU A 318 18.80 -11.00 5.80
CA LEU A 318 17.99 -12.05 6.42
C LEU A 318 18.25 -13.41 5.76
N ASP A 319 18.27 -13.47 4.43
CA ASP A 319 18.61 -14.68 3.68
C ASP A 319 20.05 -15.15 3.99
N SER A 320 21.01 -14.21 4.09
CA SER A 320 22.38 -14.54 4.49
C SER A 320 22.46 -15.13 5.91
N TYR A 321 21.71 -14.58 6.88
CA TYR A 321 21.68 -15.09 8.24
C TYR A 321 21.02 -16.47 8.31
N ASN A 322 19.91 -16.68 7.60
CA ASN A 322 19.27 -17.99 7.49
C ASN A 322 20.23 -19.04 6.92
N LYS A 323 20.96 -18.72 5.84
CA LYS A 323 21.97 -19.62 5.27
C LYS A 323 23.07 -19.96 6.27
N LYS A 324 23.59 -18.97 7.01
CA LYS A 324 24.61 -19.19 8.06
C LYS A 324 24.09 -20.04 9.21
N TYR A 325 22.83 -19.84 9.61
CA TYR A 325 22.17 -20.61 10.64
C TYR A 325 22.03 -22.08 10.24
N THR A 326 21.50 -22.35 9.05
CA THR A 326 21.41 -23.72 8.50
C THR A 326 22.78 -24.39 8.43
N GLN A 327 23.80 -23.69 7.90
CA GLN A 327 25.17 -24.21 7.86
C GLN A 327 25.72 -24.54 9.26
N SER A 328 25.41 -23.71 10.26
CA SER A 328 25.83 -23.95 11.65
C SER A 328 25.16 -25.21 12.23
N LEU A 329 23.88 -25.42 11.95
CA LEU A 329 23.16 -26.65 12.35
C LEU A 329 23.73 -27.90 11.68
N ASP A 330 24.03 -27.83 10.39
CA ASP A 330 24.61 -28.95 9.63
C ASP A 330 26.01 -29.32 10.16
N LEU A 331 26.83 -28.31 10.48
CA LEU A 331 28.14 -28.51 11.10
C LEU A 331 28.02 -29.14 12.50
N ALA A 332 27.10 -28.64 13.34
CA ALA A 332 26.85 -29.20 14.67
C ALA A 332 26.37 -30.66 14.59
N SER A 333 25.46 -30.96 13.66
CA SER A 333 24.98 -32.33 13.40
C SER A 333 26.12 -33.26 12.97
N THR A 334 26.95 -32.81 12.04
CA THR A 334 28.11 -33.58 11.55
C THR A 334 29.14 -33.82 12.66
N PHE A 335 29.38 -32.81 13.50
CA PHE A 335 30.27 -32.93 14.65
C PHE A 335 29.74 -33.92 15.69
N MET A 336 28.45 -33.83 16.07
CA MET A 336 27.82 -34.78 16.98
C MET A 336 27.91 -36.21 16.46
N LYS A 337 27.66 -36.41 15.16
CA LYS A 337 27.79 -37.72 14.52
C LYS A 337 29.22 -38.24 14.61
N SER A 338 30.22 -37.40 14.32
CA SER A 338 31.63 -37.77 14.44
C SER A 338 32.00 -38.16 15.87
N GLN A 339 31.51 -37.42 16.88
CA GLN A 339 31.79 -37.74 18.28
C GLN A 339 31.13 -39.04 18.71
N TYR A 340 29.89 -39.26 18.30
CA TYR A 340 29.19 -40.53 18.54
C TYR A 340 29.93 -41.72 17.93
N ASP A 341 30.39 -41.57 16.68
CA ASP A 341 31.15 -42.63 15.99
C ASP A 341 32.50 -42.90 16.68
N GLN A 342 33.19 -41.86 17.17
CA GLN A 342 34.42 -42.02 17.97
C GLN A 342 34.16 -42.76 19.28
N ALA A 343 33.13 -42.36 20.05
CA ALA A 343 32.75 -43.01 21.29
C ALA A 343 32.41 -44.49 21.07
N LYS A 344 31.65 -44.79 20.00
CA LYS A 344 31.31 -46.16 19.61
C LYS A 344 32.54 -47.01 19.28
N ASN A 345 33.51 -46.43 18.57
CA ASN A 345 34.76 -47.12 18.24
C ASN A 345 35.63 -47.39 19.48
N ILE A 346 35.68 -46.46 20.44
CA ILE A 346 36.36 -46.67 21.72
C ILE A 346 35.73 -47.82 22.49
N ILE A 347 34.40 -47.83 22.65
CA ILE A 347 33.66 -48.91 23.32
C ILE A 347 33.92 -50.26 22.63
N ARG A 348 33.95 -50.28 21.30
CA ARG A 348 34.24 -51.50 20.52
C ARG A 348 35.65 -52.04 20.74
N ASN A 349 36.64 -51.17 20.98
CA ASN A 349 38.03 -51.58 21.19
C ASN A 349 38.33 -51.95 22.66
N ILE A 350 37.40 -51.74 23.59
CA ILE A 350 37.53 -52.09 25.01
C ILE A 350 36.97 -53.50 25.31
N ASN A 351 36.14 -54.06 24.41
CA ASN A 351 35.61 -55.43 24.48
C ASN A 351 36.39 -56.38 23.57
#